data_AF-A0A957V3D6-F1
#
_entry.id   AF-A0A957V3D6-F1
#
_cell.length_a   1.000
_cell.length_b   1.000
_cell.length_c   1.000
_cell.angle_alpha   90.00
_cell.angle_beta   90.00
_cell.angle_gamma   90.00
#
_symmetry.space_group_name_H-M   'P 1'
#
loop_
_entity.id
_entity.type
_entity.pdbx_description
1 polymer ?
#
loop_
_entity_poly.entity_id
_entity_poly.type
_entity_poly.pdbx_seq_one_letter_code
_entity_poly.pdbx_strand_id
1 'polypeptide(L)'
;MVSRGMRWVLVAILFVMLAACGGGESPTATPTAVPPTVTPAPPTATPAAAADEGAQQAEAAAPEAAAPVAEPRTFVIDPAQSEARFIINEVLLGAPTEVTGVTNQVEGTIEIDPVAPESTVLSPIVINARELKTDRNLRDRAIRRFILQSADDKYQFITFTPTAIEGLPSSAGAGDSFTFTVSGDLTIREITAPV
;
A
#
# COMPACT_ATOMS: atom_id res chain seq x y z
N MET A 1 10.98 -58.90 -10.62
CA MET A 1 10.28 -59.25 -11.88
C MET A 1 8.85 -59.56 -11.46
N VAL A 2 7.92 -58.60 -11.47
CA VAL A 2 7.22 -58.07 -12.65
C VAL A 2 6.92 -56.59 -12.46
N SER A 3 7.15 -55.82 -13.51
CA SER A 3 6.86 -54.40 -13.65
C SER A 3 5.48 -54.18 -14.31
N ARG A 4 5.08 -52.89 -14.34
CA ARG A 4 4.02 -52.25 -15.15
C ARG A 4 2.70 -52.04 -14.37
N GLY A 5 2.08 -50.85 -14.38
CA GLY A 5 2.28 -49.73 -15.26
C GLY A 5 1.54 -48.47 -14.78
N MET A 6 2.26 -47.36 -14.97
CA MET A 6 1.79 -45.99 -15.14
C MET A 6 0.48 -45.93 -15.95
N ARG A 7 -0.60 -45.42 -15.37
CA ARG A 7 -1.78 -44.97 -16.12
C ARG A 7 -1.93 -43.46 -15.93
N TRP A 8 -1.28 -42.73 -16.82
CA TRP A 8 -1.65 -41.36 -17.15
C TRP A 8 -3.07 -41.39 -17.73
N VAL A 9 -4.00 -40.68 -17.11
CA VAL A 9 -5.29 -40.36 -17.73
C VAL A 9 -5.29 -38.86 -17.98
N LEU A 10 -5.24 -38.53 -19.27
CA LEU A 10 -5.37 -37.19 -19.82
C LEU A 10 -6.63 -36.49 -19.31
N VAL A 11 -6.46 -35.28 -18.81
CA VAL A 11 -7.55 -34.31 -18.65
C VAL A 11 -7.81 -33.69 -20.03
N ALA A 12 -8.97 -33.98 -20.60
CA ALA A 12 -9.46 -33.36 -21.82
C ALA A 12 -10.10 -32.00 -21.49
N ILE A 13 -9.55 -30.96 -22.09
CA ILE A 13 -10.05 -29.59 -22.13
C ILE A 13 -11.37 -29.56 -22.91
N LEU A 14 -12.43 -28.97 -22.34
CA LEU A 14 -13.63 -28.58 -23.08
C LEU A 14 -13.95 -27.10 -22.86
N PHE A 15 -14.20 -26.46 -24.00
CA PHE A 15 -14.28 -25.04 -24.29
C PHE A 15 -15.43 -24.29 -23.61
N VAL A 16 -15.12 -23.05 -23.22
CA VAL A 16 -16.02 -21.96 -22.84
C VAL A 16 -16.72 -21.40 -24.08
N MET A 17 -18.02 -21.09 -23.95
CA MET A 17 -18.76 -20.17 -24.81
C MET A 17 -19.85 -19.49 -23.97
N LEU A 18 -19.69 -18.20 -23.71
CA LEU A 18 -20.79 -17.26 -23.45
C LEU A 18 -20.29 -15.85 -23.78
N ALA A 19 -20.63 -15.36 -24.97
CA ALA A 19 -20.45 -13.97 -25.39
C ALA A 19 -21.83 -13.29 -25.34
N ALA A 20 -21.95 -12.23 -24.54
CA ALA A 20 -23.12 -11.36 -24.50
C ALA A 20 -22.71 -9.91 -24.16
N CYS A 21 -23.51 -8.98 -24.70
CA CYS A 21 -23.45 -7.51 -24.68
C CYS A 21 -22.42 -6.91 -25.66
N GLY A 22 -22.79 -6.22 -26.76
CA GLY A 22 -23.85 -5.21 -26.91
C GLY A 22 -23.35 -3.93 -26.24
N GLY A 23 -23.01 -2.82 -26.89
CA GLY A 23 -23.51 -2.14 -28.08
C GLY A 23 -23.39 -0.64 -27.75
N GLY A 24 -22.92 0.21 -28.67
CA GLY A 24 -22.83 1.65 -28.41
C GLY A 24 -21.77 2.38 -29.25
N GLU A 25 -22.15 2.77 -30.46
CA GLU A 25 -21.44 3.71 -31.34
C GLU A 25 -21.47 5.16 -30.81
N SER A 26 -20.31 5.84 -30.92
CA SER A 26 -20.00 7.22 -31.38
C SER A 26 -21.12 8.29 -31.45
N PRO A 27 -20.85 9.60 -31.21
CA PRO A 27 -19.86 10.32 -32.04
C PRO A 27 -19.10 11.53 -31.44
N THR A 28 -18.01 11.82 -32.16
CA THR A 28 -17.36 13.10 -32.49
C THR A 28 -18.11 14.40 -32.19
N ALA A 29 -17.41 15.35 -31.55
CA ALA A 29 -17.53 16.77 -31.88
C ALA A 29 -16.22 17.51 -31.57
N THR A 30 -15.51 17.91 -32.64
CA THR A 30 -14.57 19.04 -32.62
C THR A 30 -15.28 20.21 -33.30
N PRO A 31 -15.21 21.42 -32.75
CA PRO A 31 -14.94 22.54 -33.63
C PRO A 31 -13.92 23.54 -33.07
N THR A 32 -13.02 23.92 -33.98
CA THR A 32 -12.14 25.07 -34.03
C THR A 32 -12.85 26.42 -33.81
N ALA A 33 -12.21 27.34 -33.07
CA ALA A 33 -12.34 28.79 -33.32
C ALA A 33 -11.05 29.52 -32.87
N VAL A 34 -10.58 30.43 -33.74
CA VAL A 34 -9.33 31.21 -33.68
C VAL A 34 -9.62 32.66 -33.21
N PRO A 35 -8.64 33.59 -33.11
CA PRO A 35 -8.40 34.49 -31.97
C PRO A 35 -9.09 35.86 -32.10
N PRO A 36 -8.82 36.81 -31.19
CA PRO A 36 -8.28 38.08 -31.70
C PRO A 36 -7.08 38.65 -30.93
N THR A 37 -6.14 39.17 -31.72
CA THR A 37 -5.04 40.08 -31.38
C THR A 37 -5.57 41.49 -31.14
N VAL A 38 -5.11 42.18 -30.08
CA VAL A 38 -5.01 43.66 -30.04
C VAL A 38 -3.86 44.10 -29.12
N THR A 39 -2.99 44.94 -29.69
CA THR A 39 -1.84 45.71 -29.18
C THR A 39 -1.75 46.94 -30.12
N PRO A 40 -1.20 48.13 -29.80
CA PRO A 40 -0.78 48.81 -28.55
C PRO A 40 -1.39 50.24 -28.41
N ALA A 41 -1.04 50.98 -27.33
CA ALA A 41 -0.37 52.33 -27.36
C ALA A 41 -0.68 53.20 -26.10
N PRO A 42 0.24 54.11 -25.70
CA PRO A 42 0.32 54.70 -24.35
C PRO A 42 -0.36 56.08 -24.22
N PRO A 43 -0.42 56.63 -23.01
CA PRO A 43 0.02 58.02 -22.86
C PRO A 43 0.96 58.27 -21.67
N THR A 44 2.01 59.04 -21.94
CA THR A 44 2.84 59.76 -20.97
C THR A 44 2.20 61.12 -20.69
N ALA A 45 1.97 61.47 -19.43
CA ALA A 45 1.94 62.87 -18.96
C ALA A 45 2.08 62.96 -17.43
N THR A 46 3.27 63.34 -16.99
CA THR A 46 3.63 64.08 -15.75
C THR A 46 2.87 65.44 -15.75
N PRO A 47 2.34 65.99 -14.62
CA PRO A 47 3.19 66.59 -13.56
C PRO A 47 2.67 66.72 -12.10
N ALA A 48 3.66 66.73 -11.19
CA ALA A 48 3.86 67.61 -10.03
C ALA A 48 2.84 67.71 -8.87
N ALA A 49 3.30 67.20 -7.72
CA ALA A 49 3.36 67.81 -6.38
C ALA A 49 2.07 68.35 -5.71
N ALA A 50 1.68 67.67 -4.62
CA ALA A 50 1.35 68.32 -3.35
C ALA A 50 1.62 67.34 -2.20
N ALA A 51 2.34 67.82 -1.20
CA ALA A 51 2.63 67.11 0.04
C ALA A 51 1.36 67.00 0.89
N ASP A 52 1.15 65.84 1.50
CA ASP A 52 0.42 65.69 2.76
C ASP A 52 1.11 64.60 3.57
N GLU A 53 1.90 65.04 4.55
CA GLU A 53 2.50 64.20 5.57
C GLU A 53 1.41 63.80 6.59
N GLY A 54 0.61 62.81 6.22
CA GLY A 54 -0.16 62.02 7.15
C GLY A 54 0.68 60.84 7.62
N ALA A 55 1.33 60.96 8.78
CA ALA A 55 2.04 59.88 9.45
C ALA A 55 1.05 58.76 9.84
N GLN A 56 0.74 57.87 8.89
CA GLN A 56 0.20 56.55 9.17
C GLN A 56 1.36 55.69 9.63
N GLN A 57 1.44 55.56 10.94
CA GLN A 57 2.22 54.55 11.63
C GLN A 57 1.73 53.19 11.14
N ALA A 58 2.34 52.69 10.07
CA ALA A 58 2.25 51.30 9.67
C ALA A 58 2.93 50.53 10.80
N GLU A 59 2.12 50.04 11.74
CA GLU A 59 2.50 48.98 12.65
C GLU A 59 3.03 47.85 11.76
N ALA A 60 4.34 47.72 11.71
CA ALA A 60 5.00 46.63 11.04
C ALA A 60 4.54 45.38 11.78
N ALA A 61 3.53 44.71 11.24
CA ALA A 61 3.16 43.37 11.64
C ALA A 61 4.45 42.56 11.57
N ALA A 62 4.99 42.23 12.75
CA ALA A 62 6.08 41.28 12.86
C ALA A 62 5.67 40.05 12.05
N PRO A 63 6.59 39.46 11.25
CA PRO A 63 6.25 38.26 10.51
C PRO A 63 5.77 37.24 11.53
N GLU A 64 4.48 36.90 11.44
CA GLU A 64 3.89 35.83 12.23
C GLU A 64 4.74 34.61 11.92
N ALA A 65 5.48 34.17 12.93
CA ALA A 65 6.36 33.03 12.80
C ALA A 65 5.47 31.85 12.38
N ALA A 66 5.62 31.42 11.12
CA ALA A 66 4.89 30.29 10.60
C ALA A 66 5.04 29.15 11.60
N ALA A 67 3.92 28.64 12.10
CA ALA A 67 3.91 27.47 12.96
C ALA A 67 4.73 26.36 12.27
N PRO A 68 5.56 25.61 13.00
CA PRO A 68 6.36 24.54 12.41
C PRO A 68 5.41 23.60 11.68
N VAL A 69 5.54 23.55 10.35
CA VAL A 69 4.80 22.60 9.53
C VAL A 69 5.34 21.23 9.90
N ALA A 70 4.48 20.38 10.41
CA ALA A 70 4.89 19.05 10.79
C ALA A 70 5.18 18.25 9.50
N GLU A 71 6.43 17.85 9.31
CA GLU A 71 6.87 17.15 8.11
C GLU A 71 6.47 15.66 8.14
N PRO A 72 6.30 15.02 6.96
CA PRO A 72 6.12 13.58 6.85
C PRO A 72 7.23 12.79 7.54
N ARG A 73 6.87 11.67 8.15
CA ARG A 73 7.81 10.80 8.86
C ARG A 73 7.70 9.36 8.37
N THR A 74 8.85 8.78 8.03
CA THR A 74 8.95 7.35 7.72
C THR A 74 9.32 6.57 8.98
N PHE A 75 8.52 5.56 9.28
CA PHE A 75 8.78 4.58 10.32
C PHE A 75 9.13 3.25 9.67
N VAL A 76 10.05 2.51 10.28
CA VAL A 76 10.48 1.18 9.84
C VAL A 76 9.98 0.16 10.84
N ILE A 77 9.50 -0.99 10.36
CA ILE A 77 9.13 -2.11 11.22
C ILE A 77 10.37 -2.58 11.98
N ASP A 78 10.28 -2.63 13.31
CA ASP A 78 11.30 -3.22 14.16
C ASP A 78 11.07 -4.75 14.26
N PRO A 79 11.91 -5.59 13.63
CA PRO A 79 11.75 -7.05 13.69
C PRO A 79 11.96 -7.62 15.09
N ALA A 80 12.57 -6.88 16.03
CA ALA A 80 12.68 -7.33 17.42
C ALA A 80 11.35 -7.18 18.19
N GLN A 81 10.43 -6.36 17.70
CA GLN A 81 9.14 -6.05 18.34
C GLN A 81 7.93 -6.42 17.46
N SER A 82 8.18 -7.10 16.34
CA SER A 82 7.15 -7.46 15.35
C SER A 82 7.15 -8.95 15.07
N GLU A 83 5.98 -9.49 14.76
CA GLU A 83 5.79 -10.90 14.44
C GLU A 83 4.75 -11.06 13.32
N ALA A 84 5.04 -11.95 12.38
CA ALA A 84 4.04 -12.56 11.50
C ALA A 84 3.73 -13.97 12.01
N ARG A 85 2.44 -14.27 12.17
CA ARG A 85 1.99 -15.59 12.62
C ARG A 85 0.84 -16.15 11.81
N PHE A 86 0.78 -17.49 11.74
CA PHE A 86 -0.42 -18.21 11.33
C PHE A 86 -0.90 -19.12 12.48
N ILE A 87 -2.20 -19.41 12.49
CA ILE A 87 -2.82 -20.31 13.44
C ILE A 87 -3.66 -21.32 12.65
N ILE A 88 -3.46 -22.60 12.91
CA ILE A 88 -4.21 -23.70 12.28
C ILE A 88 -4.77 -24.59 13.37
N ASN A 89 -6.06 -24.92 13.27
CA ASN A 89 -6.70 -25.93 14.11
C ASN A 89 -6.64 -27.29 13.43
N GLU A 90 -6.07 -28.29 14.10
CA GLU A 90 -5.93 -29.67 13.62
C GLU A 90 -6.47 -30.70 14.63
N VAL A 91 -6.68 -31.94 14.19
CA VAL A 91 -6.94 -33.09 15.07
C VAL A 91 -5.77 -34.05 14.95
N LEU A 92 -4.97 -34.14 16.00
CA LEU A 92 -3.78 -34.99 16.05
C LEU A 92 -4.06 -36.21 16.93
N LEU A 93 -4.10 -37.39 16.32
CA LEU A 93 -4.38 -38.65 17.02
C LEU A 93 -5.70 -38.64 17.83
N GLY A 94 -6.72 -37.96 17.30
CA GLY A 94 -8.04 -37.84 17.94
C GLY A 94 -8.18 -36.69 18.93
N ALA A 95 -7.11 -35.93 19.21
CA ALA A 95 -7.16 -34.75 20.07
C ALA A 95 -7.15 -33.46 19.24
N PRO A 96 -8.04 -32.49 19.51
CA PRO A 96 -7.92 -31.14 18.96
C PRO A 96 -6.59 -30.50 19.36
N THR A 97 -5.93 -29.83 18.44
CA THR A 97 -4.65 -29.16 18.64
C THR A 97 -4.63 -27.87 17.85
N GLU A 98 -4.18 -26.80 18.47
CA GLU A 98 -3.90 -25.53 17.79
C GLU A 98 -2.40 -25.46 17.48
N VAL A 99 -2.07 -25.14 16.24
CA VAL A 99 -0.70 -24.98 15.77
C VAL A 99 -0.48 -23.52 15.42
N THR A 100 0.44 -22.89 16.14
CA THR A 100 0.93 -21.55 15.81
C THR A 100 2.28 -21.65 15.11
N GLY A 101 2.41 -20.98 13.96
CA GLY A 101 3.70 -20.75 13.33
C GLY A 101 4.05 -19.28 13.36
N VAL A 102 5.29 -18.95 13.76
CA VAL A 102 5.73 -17.56 13.99
C VAL A 102 7.06 -17.28 13.29
N THR A 103 7.25 -16.04 12.87
CA THR A 103 8.53 -15.47 12.48
C THR A 103 8.55 -13.99 12.82
N ASN A 104 9.69 -13.49 13.28
CA ASN A 104 9.90 -12.06 13.51
C ASN A 104 10.67 -11.40 12.36
N GLN A 105 11.00 -12.16 11.31
CA GLN A 105 11.66 -11.65 10.11
C GLN A 105 10.64 -10.98 9.20
N VAL A 106 10.21 -9.78 9.62
CA VAL A 106 9.21 -8.95 8.97
C VAL A 106 9.84 -7.60 8.67
N GLU A 107 9.70 -7.16 7.43
CA GLU A 107 10.25 -5.90 6.93
C GLU A 107 9.14 -5.07 6.28
N GLY A 108 9.26 -3.75 6.39
CA GLY A 108 8.32 -2.80 5.82
C GLY A 108 8.49 -1.41 6.43
N THR A 109 7.86 -0.42 5.80
CA THR A 109 7.89 0.97 6.24
C THR A 109 6.53 1.61 6.10
N ILE A 110 6.20 2.54 6.99
CA ILE A 110 5.00 3.38 6.93
C ILE A 110 5.42 4.85 6.94
N GLU A 111 4.93 5.62 5.98
CA GLU A 111 5.13 7.06 5.91
C GLU A 111 3.84 7.76 6.34
N ILE A 112 3.93 8.61 7.35
CA ILE A 112 2.79 9.32 7.94
C ILE A 112 3.04 10.82 7.88
N ASP A 113 2.11 11.55 7.28
CA ASP A 113 2.01 13.00 7.39
C ASP A 113 1.06 13.35 8.55
N PRO A 114 1.53 13.97 9.65
CA PRO A 114 0.67 14.35 10.77
C PRO A 114 -0.36 15.45 10.43
N VAL A 115 -0.12 16.25 9.39
CA VAL A 115 -1.05 17.28 8.91
C VAL A 115 -2.10 16.67 7.98
N ALA A 116 -1.77 15.57 7.30
CA ALA A 116 -2.70 14.81 6.45
C ALA A 116 -2.54 13.29 6.63
N PRO A 117 -2.94 12.71 7.79
CA PRO A 117 -2.72 11.28 8.05
C PRO A 117 -3.42 10.36 7.06
N GLU A 118 -4.54 10.79 6.48
CA GLU A 118 -5.22 10.08 5.38
C GLU A 118 -4.35 9.85 4.13
N SER A 119 -3.25 10.59 3.96
CA SER A 119 -2.25 10.42 2.89
C SER A 119 -1.13 9.44 3.25
N THR A 120 -1.28 8.67 4.32
CA THR A 120 -0.31 7.66 4.76
C THR A 120 -0.02 6.65 3.64
N VAL A 121 1.26 6.31 3.48
CA VAL A 121 1.72 5.30 2.52
C VAL A 121 2.39 4.16 3.27
N LEU A 122 1.94 2.93 3.02
CA LEU A 122 2.55 1.72 3.57
C LEU A 122 3.29 0.99 2.44
N SER A 123 4.57 0.67 2.65
CA SER A 123 5.31 -0.18 1.71
C SER A 123 4.78 -1.61 1.72
N PRO A 124 5.13 -2.44 0.73
CA PRO A 124 4.95 -3.88 0.86
C PRO A 124 5.57 -4.38 2.18
N ILE A 125 4.84 -5.24 2.88
CA ILE A 125 5.33 -5.96 4.04
C ILE A 125 5.91 -7.27 3.55
N VAL A 126 7.19 -7.50 3.81
CA VAL A 126 7.92 -8.68 3.36
C VAL A 126 8.23 -9.57 4.57
N ILE A 127 7.81 -10.82 4.49
CA ILE A 127 7.94 -11.80 5.57
C ILE A 127 8.83 -12.93 5.10
N ASN A 128 9.94 -13.19 5.80
CA ASN A 128 10.80 -14.32 5.46
C ASN A 128 10.19 -15.63 5.96
N ALA A 129 9.56 -16.36 5.03
CA ALA A 129 8.89 -17.62 5.30
C ALA A 129 9.86 -18.79 5.54
N ARG A 130 11.16 -18.61 5.30
CA ARG A 130 12.20 -19.61 5.60
C ARG A 130 12.42 -19.78 7.12
N GLU A 131 12.15 -18.72 7.87
CA GLU A 131 12.35 -18.62 9.31
C GLU A 131 11.09 -18.89 10.14
N LEU A 132 9.97 -19.27 9.49
CA LEU A 132 8.77 -19.71 10.19
C LEU A 132 9.04 -20.94 11.06
N LYS A 133 8.63 -20.88 12.33
CA LYS A 133 8.76 -21.96 13.32
C LYS A 133 7.45 -22.26 14.00
N THR A 134 7.19 -23.54 14.21
CA THR A 134 6.12 -24.07 15.06
C THR A 134 6.72 -24.73 16.30
N ASP A 135 5.89 -25.41 17.10
CA ASP A 135 6.32 -26.21 18.24
C ASP A 135 7.04 -27.52 17.87
N ARG A 136 7.05 -27.93 16.58
CA ARG A 136 7.65 -29.20 16.14
C ARG A 136 8.53 -29.04 14.91
N ASN A 137 9.82 -29.36 15.07
CA ASN A 137 10.81 -29.40 13.99
C ASN A 137 10.41 -30.22 12.75
N LEU A 138 9.67 -31.33 12.92
CA LEU A 138 9.19 -32.11 11.77
C LEU A 138 8.24 -31.28 10.89
N ARG A 139 7.36 -30.50 11.53
CA ARG A 139 6.39 -29.65 10.86
C ARG A 139 7.08 -28.46 10.20
N ASP A 140 8.03 -27.83 10.88
CA ASP A 140 8.82 -26.72 10.31
C ASP A 140 9.51 -27.14 9.01
N ARG A 141 10.13 -28.33 9.01
CA ARG A 141 10.75 -28.89 7.79
C ARG A 141 9.72 -29.16 6.70
N ALA A 142 8.55 -29.67 7.04
CA ALA A 142 7.50 -29.93 6.08
C ALA A 142 6.94 -28.63 5.47
N ILE A 143 6.66 -27.62 6.31
CA ILE A 143 6.23 -26.28 5.89
C ILE A 143 7.25 -25.68 4.93
N ARG A 144 8.52 -25.63 5.34
CA ARG A 144 9.60 -25.04 4.54
C ARG A 144 9.86 -25.78 3.23
N ARG A 145 9.82 -27.12 3.21
CA ARG A 145 10.23 -27.91 2.03
C ARG A 145 9.08 -28.24 1.08
N PHE A 146 7.92 -28.64 1.61
CA PHE A 146 6.86 -29.22 0.81
C PHE A 146 5.65 -28.30 0.61
N ILE A 147 5.36 -27.44 1.59
CA ILE A 147 4.15 -26.61 1.57
C ILE A 147 4.45 -25.24 0.95
N LEU A 148 5.29 -24.47 1.64
CA LEU A 148 5.69 -23.12 1.23
C LEU A 148 6.87 -23.15 0.26
N GLN A 149 7.65 -24.23 0.27
CA GLN A 149 8.88 -24.35 -0.54
C GLN A 149 9.88 -23.20 -0.30
N SER A 150 9.84 -22.54 0.86
CA SER A 150 10.66 -21.38 1.21
C SER A 150 12.16 -21.68 1.38
N ALA A 151 12.58 -22.94 1.22
CA ALA A 151 13.99 -23.29 1.03
C ALA A 151 14.52 -22.93 -0.38
N ASP A 152 13.64 -22.72 -1.36
CA ASP A 152 13.97 -22.14 -2.66
C ASP A 152 13.93 -20.62 -2.54
N ASP A 153 14.90 -19.92 -3.12
CA ASP A 153 14.97 -18.45 -3.07
C ASP A 153 13.80 -17.82 -3.83
N LYS A 154 13.21 -18.51 -4.83
CA LYS A 154 12.01 -18.07 -5.53
C LYS A 154 10.80 -17.89 -4.61
N TYR A 155 10.70 -18.67 -3.53
CA TYR A 155 9.55 -18.70 -2.61
C TYR A 155 9.94 -18.36 -1.17
N GLN A 156 11.08 -17.71 -0.98
CA GLN A 156 11.58 -17.38 0.35
C GLN A 156 10.62 -16.42 1.09
N PHE A 157 9.99 -15.50 0.36
CA PHE A 157 9.20 -14.42 0.95
C PHE A 157 7.70 -14.64 0.74
N ILE A 158 6.94 -14.24 1.77
CA ILE A 158 5.51 -13.91 1.67
C ILE A 158 5.44 -12.38 1.63
N THR A 159 4.67 -11.84 0.71
CA THR A 159 4.57 -10.38 0.54
C THR A 159 3.12 -9.94 0.64
N PHE A 160 2.84 -9.00 1.53
CA PHE A 160 1.57 -8.27 1.55
C PHE A 160 1.78 -6.91 0.88
N THR A 161 1.04 -6.63 -0.18
CA THR A 161 1.08 -5.36 -0.91
C THR A 161 -0.17 -4.56 -0.58
N PRO A 162 -0.07 -3.46 0.18
CA PRO A 162 -1.21 -2.61 0.50
C PRO A 162 -1.86 -2.01 -0.75
N THR A 163 -3.18 -1.99 -0.81
CA THR A 163 -3.96 -1.38 -1.91
C THR A 163 -4.88 -0.26 -1.43
N ALA A 164 -5.34 -0.31 -0.17
CA ALA A 164 -6.07 0.80 0.45
C ALA A 164 -5.83 0.86 1.96
N ILE A 165 -5.96 2.07 2.52
CA ILE A 165 -5.92 2.34 3.95
C ILE A 165 -7.18 3.13 4.31
N GLU A 166 -7.92 2.66 5.30
CA GLU A 166 -9.20 3.23 5.73
C GLU A 166 -9.20 3.52 7.23
N GLY A 167 -9.90 4.58 7.65
CA GLY A 167 -10.07 4.93 9.07
C GLY A 167 -9.01 5.88 9.65
N LEU A 168 -8.08 6.37 8.83
CA LEU A 168 -7.18 7.45 9.25
C LEU A 168 -7.91 8.81 9.24
N PRO A 169 -7.63 9.69 10.23
CA PRO A 169 -8.24 11.01 10.30
C PRO A 169 -7.59 11.99 9.30
N SER A 170 -8.24 13.13 9.09
CA SER A 170 -7.71 14.22 8.27
C SER A 170 -6.62 15.05 8.97
N SER A 171 -6.47 14.95 10.29
CA SER A 171 -5.38 15.59 11.07
C SER A 171 -5.10 14.81 12.36
N ALA A 172 -3.88 14.91 12.87
CA ALA A 172 -3.43 14.24 14.09
C ALA A 172 -2.65 15.19 15.02
N GLY A 173 -2.95 15.14 16.31
CA GLY A 173 -2.17 15.78 17.38
C GLY A 173 -1.12 14.86 18.00
N ALA A 174 -0.17 15.45 18.72
CA ALA A 174 0.83 14.68 19.46
C ALA A 174 0.17 13.88 20.61
N GLY A 175 0.42 12.57 20.63
CA GLY A 175 -0.16 11.65 21.61
C GLY A 175 -1.46 10.99 21.19
N ASP A 176 -2.01 11.38 20.04
CA ASP A 176 -3.19 10.72 19.49
C ASP A 176 -2.86 9.28 19.05
N SER A 177 -3.84 8.40 19.21
CA SER A 177 -3.79 7.01 18.75
C SER A 177 -4.93 6.76 17.79
N PHE A 178 -4.64 6.10 16.68
CA PHE A 178 -5.61 5.82 15.62
C PHE A 178 -5.70 4.32 15.37
N THR A 179 -6.90 3.88 15.03
CA THR A 179 -7.14 2.53 14.51
C THR A 179 -7.53 2.68 13.05
N PHE A 180 -6.86 1.94 12.19
CA PHE A 180 -7.10 1.94 10.76
C PHE A 180 -7.05 0.51 10.24
N THR A 181 -7.67 0.32 9.08
CA THR A 181 -7.66 -0.95 8.35
C THR A 181 -6.81 -0.79 7.11
N VAL A 182 -6.00 -1.80 6.81
CA VAL A 182 -5.26 -1.89 5.56
C VAL A 182 -5.75 -3.10 4.81
N SER A 183 -6.24 -2.90 3.59
CA SER A 183 -6.54 -3.99 2.66
C SER A 183 -5.44 -4.08 1.60
N GLY A 184 -5.25 -5.26 1.05
CA GLY A 184 -4.16 -5.48 0.11
C GLY A 184 -4.11 -6.87 -0.47
N ASP A 185 -3.08 -7.12 -1.26
CA ASP A 185 -2.86 -8.41 -1.89
C ASP A 185 -1.79 -9.19 -1.12
N LEU A 186 -2.16 -10.37 -0.62
CA LEU A 186 -1.23 -11.30 0.00
C LEU A 186 -0.73 -12.32 -1.03
N THR A 187 0.57 -12.32 -1.27
CA THR A 187 1.25 -13.25 -2.15
C THR A 187 2.01 -14.30 -1.34
N ILE A 188 1.62 -15.56 -1.52
CA ILE A 188 2.29 -16.73 -0.95
C ILE A 188 2.68 -17.66 -2.10
N ARG A 189 3.99 -17.85 -2.29
CA ARG A 189 4.55 -18.53 -3.47
C ARG A 189 4.11 -17.83 -4.76
N GLU A 190 3.31 -18.50 -5.59
CA GLU A 190 2.82 -18.01 -6.88
C GLU A 190 1.37 -17.53 -6.81
N ILE A 191 0.73 -17.66 -5.64
CA ILE A 191 -0.68 -17.34 -5.45
C ILE A 191 -0.78 -15.99 -4.77
N THR A 192 -1.53 -15.09 -5.39
CA THR A 192 -1.90 -13.78 -4.85
C THR A 192 -3.41 -13.73 -4.64
N ALA A 193 -3.84 -13.27 -3.47
CA ALA A 193 -5.25 -13.09 -3.14
C ALA A 193 -5.45 -11.82 -2.31
N PRO A 194 -6.58 -11.10 -2.49
CA PRO A 194 -6.92 -9.96 -1.67
C PRO A 194 -7.27 -10.38 -0.24
N VAL A 195 -6.85 -9.59 0.75
CA VAL A 195 -7.12 -9.77 2.19
C VAL A 195 -7.51 -8.46 2.87
#